data_AF-A0AAE7BHE4-F1
#
_entry.id   AF-A0AAE7BHE4-F1
#
_cell.length_a   1.000
_cell.length_b   1.000
_cell.length_c   1.000
_cell.angle_alpha   90.00
_cell.angle_beta   90.00
_cell.angle_gamma   90.00
#
_symmetry.space_group_name_H-M   'P 1'
#
loop_
_entity.id
_entity.type
_entity.pdbx_description
1 polymer ?
#
loop_
_entity_poly.entity_id
_entity_poly.type
_entity_poly.pdbx_seq_one_letter_code
_entity_poly.pdbx_strand_id
1 'polypeptide(L)'
;MTDPDRLKRVDALVDDLLPPPTVRAKLRVAAGLTQQEVAEAVGVKRLAVARWELGQTHPRRPHRAVYMHLLNRLAERYPDAAQPDSEMSGGQL
;
A
#
# COMPACT_ATOMS: atom_id res chain seq x y z
N MET A 1 -30.63 8.91 -12.90
CA MET A 1 -29.85 7.75 -13.38
C MET A 1 -28.39 8.01 -13.08
N THR A 2 -27.75 7.19 -12.26
CA THR A 2 -26.31 7.27 -12.01
C THR A 2 -25.59 6.70 -13.23
N ASP A 3 -24.70 7.48 -13.84
CA ASP A 3 -23.82 7.01 -14.91
C ASP A 3 -22.87 5.92 -14.36
N PRO A 4 -23.00 4.64 -14.79
CA PRO A 4 -22.13 3.56 -14.33
C PRO A 4 -20.66 3.78 -14.71
N ASP A 5 -20.38 4.56 -15.77
CA ASP A 5 -19.02 4.87 -16.19
C ASP A 5 -18.36 5.93 -15.30
N ARG A 6 -19.15 6.71 -14.57
CA ARG A 6 -18.64 7.60 -13.52
C ARG A 6 -18.14 6.80 -12.31
N LEU A 7 -18.85 5.75 -11.90
CA LEU A 7 -18.45 4.90 -10.77
C LEU A 7 -17.14 4.16 -11.09
N LYS A 8 -17.04 3.52 -12.26
CA LYS A 8 -15.80 2.87 -12.71
C LYS A 8 -14.60 3.80 -12.76
N ARG A 9 -14.79 5.07 -13.15
CA ARG A 9 -13.70 6.07 -13.15
C ARG A 9 -13.24 6.43 -11.73
N VAL A 10 -14.17 6.48 -10.77
CA VAL A 10 -13.83 6.69 -9.35
C VAL A 10 -13.11 5.46 -8.81
N ASP A 11 -13.63 4.26 -9.06
CA ASP A 11 -13.00 3.00 -8.62
C ASP A 11 -11.58 2.89 -9.17
N ALA A 12 -11.37 3.18 -10.46
CA ALA A 12 -10.04 3.20 -11.07
C ALA A 12 -9.09 4.24 -10.45
N LEU A 13 -9.60 5.39 -9.98
CA LEU A 13 -8.78 6.38 -9.27
C LEU A 13 -8.37 5.89 -7.88
N VAL A 14 -9.28 5.21 -7.17
CA VAL A 14 -9.05 4.69 -5.81
C VAL A 14 -8.14 3.47 -5.85
N ASP A 15 -8.38 2.54 -6.78
CA ASP A 15 -7.56 1.35 -7.00
C ASP A 15 -6.11 1.69 -7.34
N ASP A 16 -5.89 2.86 -7.96
CA ASP A 16 -4.55 3.33 -8.26
C ASP A 16 -3.84 3.92 -7.02
N LEU A 17 -4.51 4.15 -5.88
CA LEU A 17 -3.88 4.72 -4.69
C LEU A 17 -3.12 3.66 -3.90
N LEU A 18 -1.86 3.93 -3.59
CA LEU A 18 -1.11 3.11 -2.65
C LEU A 18 -1.67 3.33 -1.23
N PRO A 19 -1.80 2.26 -0.41
CA PRO A 19 -2.08 2.40 1.01
C PRO A 19 -1.08 3.34 1.71
N PRO A 20 -1.44 3.94 2.86
CA PRO A 20 -0.52 4.74 3.66
C PRO A 20 0.79 4.00 3.96
N PRO A 21 1.95 4.67 4.04
CA PRO A 21 3.24 4.01 4.23
C PRO A 21 3.29 3.03 5.41
N THR A 22 2.66 3.40 6.54
CA THR A 22 2.55 2.55 7.74
C THR A 22 1.76 1.27 7.47
N VAL A 23 0.63 1.37 6.76
CA VAL A 23 -0.19 0.21 6.35
C VAL A 23 0.62 -0.76 5.48
N ARG A 24 1.47 -0.26 4.58
CA ARG A 24 2.32 -1.12 3.75
C ARG A 24 3.23 -2.00 4.60
N ALA A 25 3.88 -1.40 5.61
CA ALA A 25 4.75 -2.12 6.53
C ALA A 25 3.98 -3.12 7.39
N LYS A 26 2.79 -2.75 7.88
CA LYS A 26 1.91 -3.64 8.65
C LYS A 26 1.50 -4.87 7.84
N LEU A 27 1.04 -4.69 6.60
CA LEU A 27 0.66 -5.78 5.71
C LEU A 27 1.82 -6.75 5.49
N ARG A 28 3.02 -6.21 5.25
CA ARG A 28 4.24 -7.01 5.10
C ARG A 28 4.54 -7.82 6.38
N VAL A 29 4.52 -7.18 7.54
CA VAL A 29 4.82 -7.83 8.84
C VAL A 29 3.77 -8.87 9.21
N ALA A 30 2.49 -8.59 8.99
CA ALA A 30 1.40 -9.54 9.22
C ALA A 30 1.55 -10.82 8.37
N ALA A 31 2.13 -10.68 7.17
CA ALA A 31 2.46 -11.79 6.29
C ALA A 31 3.76 -12.53 6.66
N GLY A 32 4.49 -12.10 7.69
CA GLY A 32 5.79 -12.66 8.07
C GLY A 32 6.92 -12.33 7.09
N LEU A 33 6.72 -11.36 6.19
CA LEU A 33 7.68 -11.02 5.15
C LEU A 33 8.70 -9.99 5.62
N THR A 34 9.94 -10.16 5.18
CA THR A 34 11.01 -9.17 5.28
C THR A 34 10.92 -8.17 4.12
N GLN A 35 11.54 -7.01 4.30
CA GLN A 35 11.67 -6.04 3.20
C GLN A 35 12.49 -6.58 2.03
N GLN A 36 13.38 -7.55 2.28
CA GLN A 36 14.21 -8.18 1.26
C GLN A 36 13.36 -9.07 0.34
N GLU A 37 12.50 -9.92 0.91
CA GLU A 37 11.60 -10.80 0.14
C GLU A 37 10.61 -9.99 -0.72
N VAL A 38 10.07 -8.89 -0.17
CA VAL A 38 9.24 -7.97 -0.95
C VAL A 38 10.04 -7.32 -2.08
N ALA A 39 11.28 -6.93 -1.83
CA ALA A 39 12.11 -6.30 -2.84
C ALA A 39 12.47 -7.26 -3.98
N GLU A 40 12.76 -8.53 -3.67
CA GLU A 40 13.01 -9.59 -4.64
C GLU A 40 11.78 -9.87 -5.50
N ALA A 41 10.60 -10.00 -4.89
CA ALA A 41 9.35 -10.19 -5.61
C ALA A 41 9.01 -9.02 -6.55
N VAL A 42 9.37 -7.79 -6.17
CA VAL A 42 9.09 -6.56 -6.92
C VAL A 42 10.20 -6.22 -7.93
N GLY A 43 11.39 -6.80 -7.80
CA GLY A 43 12.55 -6.51 -8.65
C GLY A 43 13.29 -5.23 -8.29
N VAL A 44 13.36 -4.86 -7.00
CA VAL A 44 14.05 -3.65 -6.52
C VAL A 44 15.05 -3.95 -5.40
N LYS A 45 15.79 -2.93 -4.95
CA LYS A 45 16.66 -3.05 -3.77
C LYS A 45 15.83 -2.95 -2.48
N ARG A 46 16.21 -3.70 -1.43
CA ARG A 46 15.62 -3.61 -0.08
C ARG A 46 15.43 -2.18 0.43
N LEU A 47 16.44 -1.33 0.21
CA LEU A 47 16.41 0.08 0.64
C LEU A 47 15.27 0.86 -0.04
N ALA A 48 14.87 0.51 -1.26
CA ALA A 48 13.73 1.14 -1.92
C ALA A 48 12.43 0.84 -1.17
N VAL A 49 12.19 -0.44 -0.83
CA VAL A 49 11.03 -0.86 -0.04
C VAL A 49 11.00 -0.16 1.32
N ALA A 50 12.15 -0.09 2.01
CA ALA A 50 12.26 0.62 3.28
C ALA A 50 11.85 2.11 3.15
N ARG A 51 12.33 2.80 2.11
CA ARG A 51 11.98 4.21 1.85
C ARG A 51 10.50 4.39 1.48
N TRP A 52 9.89 3.43 0.79
CA TRP A 52 8.46 3.47 0.46
C TRP A 52 7.57 3.25 1.69
N GLU A 53 7.97 2.36 2.59
CA GLU A 53 7.28 2.09 3.86
C GLU A 53 7.44 3.25 4.86
N LEU A 54 8.54 4.00 4.76
CA LEU A 54 8.73 5.25 5.52
C LEU A 54 8.09 6.48 4.85
N GLY A 55 7.51 6.33 3.66
CA GLY A 55 6.91 7.44 2.91
C GLY A 55 7.92 8.45 2.35
N GLN A 56 9.22 8.15 2.39
CA GLN A 56 10.28 9.04 1.92
C GLN A 56 10.34 9.13 0.39
N THR A 57 9.99 8.04 -0.29
CA THR A 57 9.88 8.00 -1.75
C THR A 57 8.68 7.15 -2.16
N HIS A 58 8.30 7.24 -3.44
CA HIS A 58 7.24 6.42 -4.01
C HIS A 58 7.78 5.47 -5.08
N PRO A 59 7.22 4.26 -5.22
CA PRO A 59 7.55 3.38 -6.33
C PRO A 59 7.13 4.03 -7.65
N ARG A 60 7.99 3.94 -8.66
CA ARG A 60 7.71 4.38 -10.03
C ARG A 60 7.26 3.18 -10.88
N ARG A 61 6.64 3.44 -12.03
CA ARG A 61 6.36 2.39 -13.03
C ARG A 61 7.70 1.78 -13.52
N PRO A 62 7.78 0.46 -13.78
CA PRO A 62 6.71 -0.55 -13.66
C PRO A 62 6.53 -1.12 -12.23
N HIS A 63 7.51 -0.99 -11.35
CA HIS A 63 7.53 -1.60 -10.00
C HIS A 63 6.31 -1.25 -9.14
N ARG A 64 5.74 -0.05 -9.34
CA ARG A 64 4.51 0.38 -8.67
C ARG A 64 3.36 -0.60 -8.86
N ALA A 65 3.14 -1.10 -10.07
CA ALA A 65 2.03 -2.01 -10.35
C ALA A 65 2.22 -3.35 -9.62
N VAL A 66 3.44 -3.88 -9.63
CA VAL A 66 3.79 -5.12 -8.93
C VAL A 66 3.63 -4.97 -7.42
N TYR A 67 4.13 -3.86 -6.87
CA TYR A 67 4.04 -3.59 -5.44
C TYR A 67 2.60 -3.37 -4.97
N MET A 68 1.77 -2.65 -5.75
CA MET A 68 0.35 -2.52 -5.45
C MET A 68 -0.37 -3.86 -5.47
N HIS A 69 -0.11 -4.69 -6.49
CA HIS A 69 -0.72 -6.01 -6.58
C HIS A 69 -0.37 -6.86 -5.35
N LEU A 70 0.91 -6.86 -4.93
CA LEU A 70 1.34 -7.52 -3.70
C LEU A 70 0.57 -7.00 -2.48
N LEU A 71 0.49 -5.68 -2.29
CA LEU A 71 -0.19 -5.08 -1.13
C LEU A 71 -1.69 -5.40 -1.11
N ASN A 72 -2.37 -5.39 -2.26
CA ASN A 72 -3.79 -5.74 -2.35
C ASN A 72 -4.04 -7.18 -1.92
N ARG A 73 -3.21 -8.12 -2.39
CA ARG A 73 -3.29 -9.54 -1.99
C ARG A 73 -3.02 -9.74 -0.50
N LEU A 74 -2.09 -8.98 0.08
CA LEU A 74 -1.87 -8.99 1.52
C LEU A 74 -3.05 -8.41 2.29
N ALA A 75 -3.66 -7.32 1.81
CA ALA A 75 -4.81 -6.70 2.46
C ALA A 75 -6.04 -7.60 2.48
N GLU A 76 -6.28 -8.34 1.39
CA GLU A 76 -7.32 -9.39 1.33
C GLU A 76 -7.10 -10.48 2.38
N ARG A 77 -5.84 -10.83 2.68
CA ARG A 77 -5.49 -11.88 3.64
C ARG A 77 -5.41 -11.40 5.09
N TYR A 78 -5.02 -10.13 5.29
CA TYR A 78 -4.77 -9.51 6.58
C TYR A 78 -5.54 -8.18 6.71
N PRO A 79 -6.89 -8.24 6.77
CA PRO A 79 -7.73 -7.04 6.79
C PRO A 79 -7.46 -6.13 8.00
N ASP A 80 -7.14 -6.70 9.17
CA ASP A 80 -6.81 -5.93 10.37
C ASP A 80 -5.55 -5.07 10.19
N ALA A 81 -4.56 -5.59 9.43
CA ALA A 81 -3.34 -4.86 9.13
C ALA A 81 -3.52 -3.79 8.04
N ALA A 82 -4.60 -3.87 7.26
CA ALA A 82 -4.96 -2.89 6.24
C ALA A 82 -5.58 -1.61 6.83
N GLN A 83 -6.02 -1.66 8.09
CA GLN A 83 -6.59 -0.49 8.75
C GLN A 83 -5.48 0.52 9.08
N PRO A 84 -5.66 1.80 8.67
CA PRO A 84 -4.77 2.85 9.14
C PRO A 84 -4.87 2.95 10.67
N ASP A 85 -3.76 3.27 11.34
CA ASP A 85 -3.81 3.61 12.75
C ASP A 85 -4.82 4.75 12.93
N SER A 86 -5.90 4.46 13.63
CA SER A 86 -6.95 5.44 13.91
C SER A 86 -6.51 6.36 15.05
N GLU A 87 -5.38 7.07 14.89
CA GLU A 87 -4.82 8.05 15.84
C GLU A 87 -3.76 8.87 15.08
N MET A 88 -4.09 10.06 14.56
CA MET A 88 -3.93 11.35 15.24
C MET A 88 -5.14 12.27 15.00
N SER A 89 -6.27 12.00 15.66
CA SER A 89 -7.27 13.03 15.95
C SER A 89 -7.35 13.19 17.47
N GLY A 90 -6.58 14.15 17.96
CA GLY A 90 -6.48 14.54 19.37
C GLY A 90 -5.07 15.04 19.63
N GLY A 91 -4.77 16.33 19.76
CA GLY A 91 -5.55 17.56 19.91
C GLY A 91 -4.61 18.52 20.65
N GLN A 92 -4.68 19.83 20.41
CA GLN A 92 -4.40 20.83 21.45
C GLN A 92 -4.85 22.22 20.98
N LEU A 93 -5.84 22.75 21.71
CA LEU A 93 -6.17 24.15 22.05
C LEU A 93 -6.25 25.21 20.94
#